data_AF-A0A0M3Q9F8-F1
#
_entry.id   AF-A0A0M3Q9F8-F1
#
_cell.length_a   1.000
_cell.length_b   1.000
_cell.length_c   1.000
_cell.angle_alpha   90.00
_cell.angle_beta   90.00
_cell.angle_gamma   90.00
#
_symmetry.space_group_name_H-M   'P 1'
#
loop_
_entity.id
_entity.type
_entity.pdbx_description
1 polymer ?
#
loop_
_entity_poly.entity_id
_entity_poly.type
_entity_poly.pdbx_seq_one_letter_code
_entity_poly.pdbx_strand_id
1 'polypeptide(L)'
;MNLRGFTKRRRCVTTKRSTTNPVFADLVKRRFHANDANQVYVGDITYLPCKNGTNMYLATVIDLYSPNLLVSRLLIICAPAS
;
A
#
# COMPACT_ATOMS: atom_id res chain seq x y z
N MET A 1 -23.33 -2.26 -29.67
CA MET A 1 -23.25 -2.39 -28.19
C MET A 1 -22.43 -1.21 -27.68
N ASN A 2 -23.04 -0.29 -26.92
CA ASN A 2 -22.47 1.04 -26.65
C ASN A 2 -21.95 1.11 -25.20
N LEU A 3 -20.80 0.47 -24.95
CA LEU A 3 -20.15 0.49 -23.63
C LEU A 3 -19.40 1.82 -23.49
N ARG A 4 -19.84 2.66 -22.53
CA ARG A 4 -19.12 3.88 -22.17
C ARG A 4 -18.40 3.65 -20.84
N GLY A 5 -17.12 4.02 -20.78
CA GLY A 5 -16.34 3.97 -19.55
C GLY A 5 -16.92 4.93 -18.51
N PHE A 6 -17.34 4.40 -17.37
CA PHE A 6 -17.75 5.19 -16.22
C PHE A 6 -16.52 5.47 -15.34
N THR A 7 -16.06 6.72 -15.31
CA THR A 7 -14.99 7.15 -14.39
C THR A 7 -15.58 8.04 -13.32
N LYS A 8 -15.61 7.57 -12.07
CA LYS A 8 -15.99 8.38 -10.91
C LYS A 8 -14.84 9.35 -10.62
N ARG A 9 -14.93 10.60 -11.10
CA ARG A 9 -13.93 11.65 -10.80
C ARG A 9 -13.92 11.92 -9.30
N ARG A 10 -13.02 11.28 -8.55
CA ARG A 10 -12.69 11.68 -7.17
C ARG A 10 -11.74 12.87 -7.25
N ARG A 11 -11.99 13.89 -6.43
CA ARG A 11 -11.07 15.02 -6.26
C ARG A 11 -9.81 14.47 -5.57
N CYS A 12 -8.79 14.11 -6.36
CA CYS A 12 -7.49 13.75 -5.82
C CYS A 12 -6.81 15.04 -5.36
N VAL A 13 -6.87 15.34 -4.07
CA VAL A 13 -6.03 16.36 -3.48
C VAL A 13 -4.72 15.66 -3.12
N THR A 14 -3.69 15.84 -3.94
CA THR A 14 -2.35 15.40 -3.56
C THR A 14 -1.89 16.22 -2.37
N THR A 15 -1.37 15.54 -1.35
CA THR A 15 -0.75 16.19 -0.20
C THR A 15 0.40 17.07 -0.71
N LYS A 16 0.25 18.40 -0.59
CA LYS A 16 1.36 19.31 -0.85
C LYS A 16 2.37 19.15 0.27
N ARG A 17 3.56 18.68 -0.07
CA ARG A 17 4.66 18.54 0.88
C ARG A 17 4.98 19.92 1.48
N SER A 18 4.98 20.03 2.80
CA SER A 18 5.48 21.23 3.47
C SER A 18 6.98 21.38 3.20
N THR A 19 7.42 22.58 2.81
CA THR A 19 8.83 22.90 2.56
C THR A 19 9.66 22.97 3.84
N THR A 20 9.01 23.12 5.00
CA THR A 20 9.66 23.14 6.31
C THR A 20 9.77 21.75 6.94
N ASN A 21 9.06 20.75 6.43
CA ASN A 21 9.12 19.41 6.99
C ASN A 21 10.40 18.68 6.53
N PRO A 22 11.16 18.07 7.45
CA PRO A 22 12.36 17.33 7.10
C PRO A 22 12.05 16.19 6.12
N VAL A 23 12.97 15.93 5.19
CA VAL A 23 12.92 14.72 4.36
C VAL A 23 13.27 13.56 5.30
N PHE A 24 12.38 12.58 5.46
CA PHE A 24 12.75 11.34 6.14
C PHE A 24 13.79 10.58 5.31
N ALA A 25 14.79 10.03 6.00
CA ALA A 25 15.80 9.22 5.34
C ALA A 25 15.17 7.98 4.70
N ASP A 26 15.59 7.64 3.48
CA ASP A 26 15.25 6.36 2.86
C ASP A 26 16.08 5.25 3.54
N LEU A 27 15.51 4.66 4.58
CA LEU A 27 16.17 3.65 5.41
C LEU A 27 16.55 2.39 4.61
N VAL A 28 15.76 2.06 3.57
CA VAL A 28 15.97 0.88 2.73
C VAL A 28 16.72 1.19 1.45
N LYS A 29 16.98 2.46 1.14
CA LYS A 29 17.68 2.92 -0.07
C LYS A 29 17.09 2.33 -1.36
N ARG A 30 15.75 2.18 -1.39
CA ARG A 30 14.99 1.46 -2.43
C ARG A 30 15.48 0.03 -2.74
N ARG A 31 16.14 -0.63 -1.79
CA ARG A 31 16.56 -2.03 -1.89
C ARG A 31 15.46 -2.93 -1.32
N PHE A 32 14.66 -3.51 -2.20
CA PHE A 32 13.54 -4.39 -1.84
C PHE A 32 13.96 -5.87 -1.76
N HIS A 33 15.06 -6.14 -1.05
CA HIS A 33 15.61 -7.48 -0.88
C HIS A 33 16.28 -7.57 0.50
N ALA A 34 16.00 -8.66 1.22
CA ALA A 34 16.67 -9.00 2.48
C ALA A 34 17.43 -10.33 2.32
N ASN A 35 18.56 -10.47 3.02
CA ASN A 35 19.42 -11.66 2.94
C ASN A 35 18.89 -12.81 3.80
N ASP A 36 18.16 -12.50 4.87
CA ASP A 36 17.51 -13.47 5.76
C ASP A 36 16.11 -13.00 6.16
N ALA A 37 15.28 -13.96 6.60
CA ALA A 37 13.93 -13.71 7.10
C ALA A 37 13.94 -12.72 8.27
N ASN A 38 12.83 -11.99 8.42
CA ASN A 38 12.59 -11.06 9.53
C ASN A 38 13.59 -9.90 9.67
N GLN A 39 14.32 -9.55 8.60
CA GLN A 39 15.22 -8.39 8.61
C GLN A 39 14.53 -7.09 8.19
N VAL A 40 13.72 -7.15 7.13
CA VAL A 40 13.01 -5.98 6.60
C VAL A 40 11.62 -6.39 6.17
N TYR A 41 10.62 -5.69 6.70
CA TYR A 41 9.24 -5.80 6.27
C TYR A 41 8.82 -4.55 5.53
N VAL A 42 8.06 -4.73 4.46
CA VAL A 42 7.41 -3.63 3.73
C VAL A 42 5.92 -3.80 3.86
N GLY A 43 5.23 -2.70 4.17
CA GLY A 43 3.78 -2.69 4.19
C GLY A 43 3.20 -1.61 3.28
N ASP A 44 1.99 -1.88 2.78
CA ASP A 44 1.19 -0.93 2.03
C ASP A 44 -0.20 -0.82 2.66
N ILE A 45 -0.77 0.38 2.63
CA ILE A 45 -2.15 0.64 3.05
C ILE A 45 -2.91 1.23 1.86
N THR A 46 -3.87 0.47 1.36
CA THR A 46 -4.69 0.85 0.21
C THR A 46 -6.16 0.97 0.60
N TYR A 47 -6.85 1.95 0.03
CA TYR A 47 -8.29 2.16 0.22
C TYR A 47 -9.10 1.35 -0.78
N LEU A 48 -9.93 0.44 -0.29
CA LEU A 48 -10.78 -0.43 -1.11
C LEU A 48 -12.24 0.07 -1.10
N PRO A 49 -12.78 0.52 -2.25
CA PRO A 49 -14.20 0.84 -2.36
C PRO A 49 -15.04 -0.45 -2.42
N CYS A 50 -16.05 -0.55 -1.57
CA CYS A 50 -16.99 -1.67 -1.57
C CYS A 50 -18.27 -1.31 -2.34
N LYS A 51 -18.93 -2.32 -2.94
CA LYS A 51 -20.14 -2.11 -3.78
C LYS A 51 -21.33 -1.52 -3.01
N ASN A 52 -21.40 -1.77 -1.71
CA ASN A 52 -22.41 -1.25 -0.78
C ASN A 52 -22.16 0.21 -0.36
N GLY A 53 -21.20 0.90 -0.98
CA GLY A 53 -20.91 2.31 -0.67
C GLY A 53 -20.04 2.52 0.56
N THR A 54 -19.70 1.45 1.31
CA THR A 54 -18.69 1.52 2.37
C THR A 54 -17.29 1.47 1.76
N ASN A 55 -16.30 1.82 2.56
CA ASN A 55 -14.91 1.68 2.18
C ASN A 55 -14.16 0.91 3.27
N MET A 56 -13.11 0.22 2.85
CA MET A 56 -12.24 -0.55 3.74
C MET A 56 -10.80 -0.12 3.55
N TYR A 57 -10.03 -0.13 4.63
CA TYR A 57 -8.58 -0.09 4.57
C TYR A 57 -8.06 -1.52 4.42
N LEU A 58 -7.27 -1.75 3.38
CA LEU A 58 -6.46 -2.95 3.21
C LEU A 58 -5.03 -2.62 3.65
N ALA A 59 -4.57 -3.24 4.73
CA ALA A 59 -3.18 -3.18 5.15
C ALA A 59 -2.50 -4.51 4.81
N THR A 60 -1.33 -4.43 4.20
CA THR A 60 -0.47 -5.58 3.90
C THR A 60 0.88 -5.40 4.57
N VAL A 61 1.49 -6.50 5.00
CA VAL A 61 2.89 -6.55 5.47
C VAL A 61 3.56 -7.76 4.85
N ILE A 62 4.68 -7.55 4.16
CA ILE A 62 5.44 -8.53 3.40
C ILE A 62 6.87 -8.56 3.94
N ASP A 63 7.38 -9.75 4.25
CA ASP A 63 8.82 -9.97 4.49
C ASP A 63 9.59 -9.91 3.16
N LEU A 64 10.63 -9.08 3.09
CA LEU A 64 11.47 -8.92 1.89
C LEU A 64 12.47 -10.06 1.68
N TYR A 65 12.56 -11.00 2.61
CA TYR A 65 13.34 -12.21 2.40
C TYR A 65 12.64 -13.12 1.39
N SER A 66 13.37 -13.54 0.35
CA SER A 66 12.80 -14.30 -0.76
C SER A 66 13.57 -15.60 -1.02
N PRO A 67 13.09 -16.75 -0.52
CA PRO A 67 13.47 -18.05 -1.07
C PRO A 67 12.56 -18.48 -2.25
N ASN A 68 11.37 -17.88 -2.37
CA ASN A 68 10.43 -17.94 -3.49
C ASN A 68 9.35 -16.85 -3.26
N LEU A 69 9.04 -16.04 -4.28
CA LEU A 69 8.09 -14.88 -4.21
C LEU A 69 6.68 -15.22 -3.68
N LEU A 70 6.29 -16.49 -3.70
CA LEU A 70 4.98 -16.97 -3.27
C LEU A 70 4.86 -17.21 -1.75
N VAL A 71 5.97 -17.18 -1.00
CA VAL A 71 6.02 -17.55 0.43
C VAL A 71 6.61 -16.43 1.30
N SER A 72 6.53 -15.17 0.86
CA SER A 72 6.67 -14.07 1.80
C SER A 72 5.50 -14.12 2.78
N ARG A 73 5.76 -14.15 4.08
CA ARG A 73 4.70 -14.16 5.11
C ARG A 73 3.91 -12.86 5.01
N LEU A 74 2.79 -12.93 4.29
CA LEU A 74 1.90 -11.80 4.03
C LEU A 74 0.84 -11.74 5.14
N LEU A 75 0.93 -10.74 6.00
CA LEU A 75 -0.18 -10.40 6.90
C LEU A 75 -1.12 -9.43 6.17
N ILE A 76 -2.38 -9.81 6.01
CA ILE A 76 -3.43 -8.95 5.44
C ILE A 76 -4.43 -8.63 6.53
N ILE A 77 -4.67 -7.35 6.78
CA ILE A 77 -5.74 -6.87 7.65
C ILE A 77 -6.68 -6.01 6.83
N CYS A 78 -7.98 -6.25 6.98
CA CYS A 78 -8.99 -5.41 6.37
C CYS A 78 -9.92 -4.84 7.44
N ALA A 79 -10.07 -3.52 7.47
CA ALA A 79 -10.84 -2.80 8.47
C ALA A 79 -11.76 -1.76 7.82
N PRO A 80 -12.91 -1.42 8.44
CA PRO A 80 -13.76 -0.33 7.96
C PRO A 80 -12.99 0.99 7.94
N ALA A 81 -13.15 1.76 6.87
CA ALA A 81 -12.73 3.15 6.85
C ALA A 81 -13.85 4.04 7.38
N SER A 82 -13.76 4.38 8.67
CA SER A 82 -14.61 5.38 9.34
C SER A 82 -14.37 6.77 8.80
#